data_AF-A0A379GCC5-F1
#
_entry.id   AF-A0A379GCC5-F1
#
_cell.length_a   1.000
_cell.length_b   1.000
_cell.length_c   1.000
_cell.angle_alpha   90.00
_cell.angle_beta   90.00
_cell.angle_gamma   90.00
#
_symmetry.space_group_name_H-M   'P 1'
#
loop_
_entity.id
_entity.type
_entity.pdbx_description
1 polymer ?
#
loop_
_entity_poly.entity_id
_entity_poly.type
_entity_poly.pdbx_seq_one_letter_code
_entity_poly.pdbx_strand_id
1 'polypeptide(L)'
;MLAFGFSINLLTLLAMVLAIGLVVDDAIVVVENVHRHIEEGLSPVQAALVGAREVAGPVIAMTITLAAVYAPIGLMSGLTGALFKEFAITLAGSVIVSGIVALTLSPVMSSLMLKPKENEGRMAKIAEYTFDKLAYYYSYLLNFSLTHRWLTVVFAFAVFVSLPFLYSQTKQELAPLEDQASV
;
A
#
# COMPACT_ATOMS: atom_id res chain seq x y z
N MET A 1 -9.07 13.10 13.21
CA MET A 1 -8.25 13.93 14.14
C MET A 1 -9.13 14.83 15.02
N LEU A 2 -9.82 15.85 14.48
CA LEU A 2 -10.70 16.72 15.28
C LEU A 2 -11.75 15.97 16.12
N ALA A 3 -12.42 14.97 15.54
CA ALA A 3 -13.41 14.15 16.26
C ALA A 3 -12.83 13.37 17.47
N PHE A 4 -11.51 13.15 17.50
CA PHE A 4 -10.79 12.47 18.58
C PHE A 4 -10.00 13.44 19.46
N GLY A 5 -10.11 14.74 19.23
CA GLY A 5 -9.38 15.77 19.99
C GLY A 5 -7.87 15.82 19.72
N PHE A 6 -7.38 15.23 18.62
CA PHE A 6 -5.96 15.23 18.28
C PHE A 6 -5.53 16.54 17.63
N SER A 7 -4.34 17.01 18.00
CA SER A 7 -3.67 18.16 17.39
C SER A 7 -2.86 17.77 16.16
N ILE A 8 -2.43 18.76 15.38
CA ILE A 8 -1.38 18.56 14.38
C ILE A 8 -0.04 18.68 15.11
N ASN A 9 0.68 17.58 15.19
CA ASN A 9 2.01 17.48 15.79
C ASN A 9 2.90 16.52 14.99
N LEU A 10 4.16 16.40 15.38
CA LEU A 10 5.16 15.59 14.69
C LEU A 10 4.72 14.13 14.47
N LEU A 11 4.05 13.50 15.43
CA LEU A 11 3.60 12.11 15.31
C LEU A 11 2.43 11.96 14.34
N THR A 12 1.45 12.87 14.40
CA THR A 12 0.35 12.87 13.43
C THR A 12 0.82 13.20 12.01
N LEU A 13 1.81 14.07 11.86
CA LEU A 13 2.44 14.38 10.56
C LEU A 13 3.22 13.18 10.03
N LEU A 14 4.00 12.52 10.87
CA LEU A 14 4.70 11.29 10.51
C LEU A 14 3.72 10.20 10.06
N ALA A 15 2.59 10.04 10.77
CA ALA A 15 1.52 9.14 10.38
C ALA A 15 0.94 9.49 9.01
N MET A 16 0.71 10.77 8.72
CA MET A 16 0.23 11.20 7.39
C MET A 16 1.26 10.94 6.29
N VAL A 17 2.54 11.19 6.53
CA VAL A 17 3.61 10.90 5.55
C VAL A 17 3.69 9.42 5.24
N LEU A 18 3.65 8.55 6.25
CA LEU A 18 3.61 7.11 6.06
C LEU A 18 2.33 6.65 5.36
N ALA A 19 1.19 7.29 5.66
CA ALA A 19 -0.07 7.00 5.01
C ALA A 19 -0.05 7.28 3.50
N ILE A 20 0.80 8.18 2.99
CA ILE A 20 0.87 8.47 1.54
C ILE A 20 1.10 7.18 0.74
N GLY A 21 2.07 6.35 1.15
CA GLY A 21 2.37 5.09 0.45
C GLY A 21 1.20 4.10 0.49
N LEU A 22 0.54 3.98 1.65
CA LEU A 22 -0.61 3.09 1.83
C LEU A 22 -1.85 3.56 1.06
N VAL A 23 -2.11 4.87 1.07
CA VAL A 23 -3.29 5.48 0.42
C VAL A 23 -3.17 5.45 -1.10
N VAL A 24 -1.96 5.68 -1.61
CA VAL A 24 -1.70 5.67 -3.06
C VAL A 24 -1.83 4.25 -3.62
N ASP A 25 -1.43 3.23 -2.87
CA ASP A 25 -1.56 1.82 -3.27
C ASP A 25 -3.02 1.44 -3.58
N ASP A 26 -3.97 1.77 -2.70
CA ASP A 26 -5.40 1.51 -2.91
C ASP A 26 -5.90 2.14 -4.22
N ALA A 27 -5.55 3.41 -4.47
CA ALA A 27 -5.98 4.12 -5.66
C ALA A 27 -5.34 3.55 -6.93
N ILE A 28 -4.05 3.22 -6.90
CA ILE A 28 -3.33 2.63 -8.04
C ILE A 28 -3.95 1.30 -8.42
N VAL A 29 -4.20 0.40 -7.46
CA VAL A 29 -4.77 -0.93 -7.74
C VAL A 29 -6.12 -0.83 -8.47
N VAL A 30 -6.98 0.11 -8.05
CA VAL A 30 -8.27 0.33 -8.73
C VAL A 30 -8.06 0.90 -10.13
N VAL A 31 -7.26 1.96 -10.29
CA VAL A 31 -7.03 2.62 -11.58
C VAL A 31 -6.38 1.68 -12.58
N GLU A 32 -5.39 0.89 -12.16
CA GLU A 32 -4.72 -0.12 -12.98
C GLU A 32 -5.70 -1.20 -13.42
N ASN A 33 -6.56 -1.70 -12.51
CA ASN A 33 -7.55 -2.70 -12.89
C ASN A 33 -8.58 -2.16 -13.89
N VAL A 34 -9.00 -0.90 -13.74
CA VAL A 34 -9.86 -0.24 -14.73
C VAL A 34 -9.14 -0.05 -16.06
N HIS A 35 -7.87 0.37 -16.03
CA HIS A 35 -7.06 0.54 -17.23
C HIS A 35 -6.91 -0.77 -18.01
N ARG A 36 -6.57 -1.86 -17.33
CA ARG A 36 -6.47 -3.22 -17.91
C ARG A 36 -7.74 -3.60 -18.68
N HIS A 37 -8.92 -3.34 -18.11
CA HIS A 37 -10.20 -3.62 -18.78
C HIS A 37 -10.47 -2.71 -19.99
N ILE A 38 -9.99 -1.47 -19.97
CA ILE A 38 -10.06 -0.58 -21.14
C ILE A 38 -9.17 -1.13 -22.27
N GLU A 39 -7.98 -1.64 -21.94
CA GLU A 39 -7.09 -2.28 -22.91
C GLU A 39 -7.64 -3.58 -23.49
N GLU A 40 -8.39 -4.34 -22.69
CA GLU A 40 -9.16 -5.52 -23.12
C GLU A 40 -10.38 -5.14 -24.01
N GLY A 41 -10.67 -3.85 -24.19
CA GLY A 41 -11.65 -3.33 -25.13
C GLY A 41 -12.98 -2.88 -24.53
N LEU A 42 -13.12 -2.84 -23.20
CA LEU A 42 -14.32 -2.32 -22.56
C LEU A 42 -14.36 -0.78 -22.62
N SER A 43 -15.57 -0.22 -22.69
CA SER A 43 -15.74 1.24 -22.56
C SER A 43 -15.32 1.72 -21.16
N PRO A 44 -14.78 2.95 -20.98
CA PRO A 44 -14.29 3.42 -19.68
C PRO A 44 -15.28 3.29 -18.52
N VAL A 45 -16.58 3.50 -18.78
CA VAL A 45 -17.64 3.33 -17.78
C VAL A 45 -17.84 1.86 -17.41
N GLN A 46 -17.85 0.97 -18.40
CA GLN A 46 -18.00 -0.46 -18.17
C GLN A 46 -16.77 -1.04 -17.47
N ALA A 47 -15.58 -0.65 -17.91
CA ALA A 47 -14.31 -1.01 -17.30
C ALA A 47 -14.24 -0.55 -15.84
N ALA A 48 -14.70 0.66 -15.53
CA ALA A 48 -14.78 1.14 -14.15
C ALA A 48 -15.71 0.29 -13.27
N LEU A 49 -16.87 -0.09 -13.80
CA LEU A 49 -17.84 -0.91 -13.06
C LEU A 49 -17.31 -2.32 -12.78
N VAL A 50 -16.75 -2.97 -13.80
CA VAL A 50 -16.19 -4.32 -13.68
C VAL A 50 -14.94 -4.29 -12.80
N GLY A 51 -14.03 -3.37 -13.10
CA GLY A 51 -12.77 -3.23 -12.37
C GLY A 51 -12.97 -2.97 -10.88
N ALA A 52 -13.91 -2.08 -10.51
CA ALA A 52 -14.24 -1.81 -9.12
C ALA A 52 -14.85 -3.03 -8.40
N ARG A 53 -15.67 -3.83 -9.08
CA ARG A 53 -16.29 -5.03 -8.49
C ARG A 53 -15.28 -6.13 -8.18
N GLU A 54 -14.28 -6.30 -9.03
CA GLU A 54 -13.21 -7.29 -8.82
C GLU A 54 -12.31 -6.93 -7.63
N VAL A 55 -11.93 -5.65 -7.52
CA VAL A 55 -11.01 -5.18 -6.48
C VAL A 55 -11.68 -4.84 -5.15
N ALA A 56 -13.01 -4.70 -5.12
CA ALA A 56 -13.75 -4.35 -3.90
C ALA A 56 -13.45 -5.29 -2.72
N GLY A 57 -13.50 -6.60 -2.95
CA GLY A 57 -13.21 -7.60 -1.92
C GLY A 57 -11.78 -7.47 -1.37
N PRO A 58 -10.74 -7.53 -2.24
CA PRO A 58 -9.36 -7.33 -1.86
C PRO A 58 -9.10 -6.01 -1.10
N VAL A 59 -9.58 -4.86 -1.59
CA VAL A 59 -9.37 -3.54 -0.96
C VAL A 59 -9.98 -3.48 0.43
N ILE A 60 -11.21 -3.97 0.61
CA ILE A 60 -11.86 -4.04 1.93
C ILE A 60 -11.07 -4.94 2.88
N ALA A 61 -10.62 -6.11 2.40
CA ALA A 61 -9.84 -7.03 3.21
C ALA A 61 -8.49 -6.43 3.65
N MET A 62 -7.79 -5.75 2.75
CA MET A 62 -6.53 -5.06 3.06
C MET A 62 -6.74 -3.92 4.06
N THR A 63 -7.77 -3.09 3.86
CA THR A 63 -8.14 -2.00 4.79
C THR A 63 -8.43 -2.53 6.19
N ILE A 64 -9.23 -3.60 6.31
CA ILE A 64 -9.53 -4.23 7.61
C ILE A 64 -8.28 -4.84 8.23
N THR A 65 -7.42 -5.49 7.44
CA THR A 65 -6.19 -6.10 7.93
C THR A 65 -5.24 -5.04 8.49
N LEU A 66 -5.04 -3.94 7.77
CA LEU A 66 -4.23 -2.81 8.25
C LEU A 66 -4.83 -2.20 9.53
N ALA A 67 -6.14 -1.95 9.55
CA ALA A 67 -6.81 -1.47 10.74
C ALA A 67 -6.62 -2.41 11.95
N ALA A 68 -6.69 -3.73 11.73
CA ALA A 68 -6.46 -4.73 12.77
C ALA A 68 -5.00 -4.79 13.25
N VAL A 69 -4.03 -4.54 12.39
CA VAL A 69 -2.60 -4.46 12.74
C VAL A 69 -2.32 -3.22 13.60
N TYR A 70 -2.97 -2.09 13.32
CA TYR A 70 -2.75 -0.84 14.05
C TYR A 70 -3.64 -0.65 15.29
N ALA A 71 -4.79 -1.33 15.37
CA ALA A 71 -5.71 -1.21 16.51
C ALA A 71 -5.05 -1.49 17.87
N PRO A 72 -4.19 -2.53 18.05
CA PRO A 72 -3.52 -2.80 19.32
C PRO A 72 -2.64 -1.64 19.81
N ILE A 73 -2.03 -0.88 18.88
CA ILE A 73 -1.17 0.25 19.23
C ILE A 73 -1.97 1.36 19.92
N GLY A 74 -3.21 1.59 19.48
CA GLY A 74 -4.12 2.54 20.13
C GLY A 74 -4.57 2.14 21.54
N LEU A 75 -4.38 0.87 21.92
CA LEU A 75 -4.72 0.33 23.24
C LEU A 75 -3.53 0.32 24.21
N MET A 76 -2.34 0.70 23.75
CA MET A 76 -1.15 0.77 24.60
C MET A 76 -1.33 1.82 25.71
N SER A 77 -0.84 1.49 26.90
CA SER A 77 -0.92 2.34 28.09
C SER A 77 0.39 3.10 28.35
N GLY A 78 0.33 4.12 29.20
CA GLY A 78 1.51 4.92 29.59
C GLY A 78 1.87 6.02 28.58
N LEU A 79 3.00 6.69 28.83
CA LEU A 79 3.46 7.83 28.02
C LEU A 79 3.69 7.42 26.56
N THR A 80 4.39 6.30 26.34
CA THR A 80 4.60 5.72 25.01
C THR A 80 3.27 5.41 24.33
N GLY A 81 2.30 4.84 25.05
CA GLY A 81 0.97 4.58 24.51
C GLY A 81 0.22 5.84 24.08
N ALA A 82 0.31 6.92 24.85
CA ALA A 82 -0.33 8.20 24.50
C ALA A 82 0.23 8.79 23.20
N LEU A 83 1.55 8.75 23.02
CA LEU A 83 2.23 9.22 21.81
C LEU A 83 1.85 8.38 20.58
N PHE A 84 1.94 7.05 20.69
CA PHE A 84 1.65 6.15 19.57
C PHE A 84 0.15 6.00 19.28
N LYS A 85 -0.73 6.36 20.21
CA LYS A 85 -2.18 6.37 19.99
C LYS A 85 -2.59 7.38 18.92
N GLU A 86 -2.06 8.60 18.99
CA GLU A 86 -2.34 9.64 17.99
C GLU A 86 -1.82 9.22 16.61
N PHE A 87 -0.62 8.62 16.55
CA PHE A 87 -0.05 8.03 15.34
C PHE A 87 -0.95 6.92 14.76
N ALA A 88 -1.29 5.92 15.57
CA ALA A 88 -2.01 4.72 15.12
C ALA A 88 -3.43 5.04 14.64
N ILE A 89 -4.17 5.87 15.37
CA ILE A 89 -5.54 6.24 14.98
C ILE A 89 -5.53 7.16 13.76
N THR A 90 -4.54 8.06 13.64
CA THR A 90 -4.41 8.90 12.45
C THR A 90 -4.14 8.05 11.21
N LEU A 91 -3.19 7.11 11.30
CA LEU A 91 -2.85 6.22 10.18
C LEU A 91 -4.00 5.28 9.82
N ALA A 92 -4.60 4.60 10.80
CA ALA A 92 -5.75 3.72 10.57
C ALA A 92 -6.95 4.48 9.99
N GLY A 93 -7.22 5.69 10.48
CA GLY A 93 -8.24 6.58 9.92
C GLY A 93 -7.96 6.95 8.46
N SER A 94 -6.71 7.29 8.12
CA SER A 94 -6.31 7.59 6.74
C SER A 94 -6.51 6.40 5.80
N VAL A 95 -6.15 5.19 6.22
CA VAL A 95 -6.33 3.97 5.42
C VAL A 95 -7.81 3.64 5.21
N ILE A 96 -8.65 3.80 6.24
CA ILE A 96 -10.11 3.59 6.10
C ILE A 96 -10.72 4.58 5.11
N VAL A 97 -10.35 5.87 5.22
CA VAL A 97 -10.81 6.90 4.29
C VAL A 97 -10.31 6.60 2.88
N SER A 98 -9.07 6.15 2.72
CA SER A 98 -8.50 5.71 1.44
C SER A 98 -9.31 4.59 0.80
N GLY A 99 -9.59 3.51 1.53
CA GLY A 99 -10.39 2.40 1.01
C GLY A 99 -11.77 2.85 0.52
N ILE A 100 -12.42 3.78 1.24
CA ILE A 100 -13.70 4.37 0.79
C ILE A 100 -13.49 5.16 -0.51
N VAL A 101 -12.49 6.03 -0.57
CA VAL A 101 -12.18 6.84 -1.76
C VAL A 101 -11.83 5.96 -2.97
N ALA A 102 -11.04 4.91 -2.75
CA ALA A 102 -10.60 3.96 -3.76
C ALA A 102 -11.77 3.18 -4.38
N LEU A 103 -12.81 2.85 -3.59
CA LEU A 103 -13.98 2.12 -4.10
C LEU A 103 -15.11 3.00 -4.61
N THR A 104 -15.05 4.32 -4.36
CA THR A 104 -16.12 5.25 -4.74
C THR A 104 -15.64 6.26 -5.78
N LEU A 105 -14.66 7.08 -5.43
CA LEU A 105 -14.20 8.18 -6.25
C LEU A 105 -13.25 7.71 -7.35
N SER A 106 -12.30 6.81 -7.05
CA SER A 106 -11.30 6.36 -8.02
C SER A 106 -11.91 5.71 -9.28
N PRO A 107 -12.93 4.83 -9.20
CA PRO A 107 -13.58 4.27 -10.39
C PRO A 107 -14.31 5.33 -11.20
N VAL A 108 -15.00 6.27 -10.52
CA VAL A 108 -15.73 7.36 -11.18
C VAL A 108 -14.75 8.25 -11.94
N MET A 109 -13.66 8.68 -11.30
CA MET A 109 -12.64 9.49 -11.94
C MET A 109 -11.97 8.74 -13.10
N SER A 110 -11.67 7.45 -12.92
CA SER A 110 -11.10 6.60 -13.98
C SER A 110 -12.03 6.53 -15.20
N SER A 111 -13.35 6.39 -14.99
CA SER A 111 -14.32 6.35 -16.08
C SER A 111 -14.42 7.65 -16.89
N LEU A 112 -14.10 8.79 -16.26
CA LEU A 112 -14.19 10.12 -16.86
C LEU A 112 -12.87 10.59 -17.49
N MET A 113 -11.73 10.17 -16.93
CA MET A 113 -10.41 10.67 -17.29
C MET A 113 -9.60 9.70 -18.14
N LEU A 114 -9.79 8.39 -18.00
CA LEU A 114 -9.09 7.40 -18.83
C LEU A 114 -9.71 7.33 -20.22
N LYS A 115 -8.86 7.44 -21.23
CA LYS A 115 -9.25 7.32 -22.63
C LYS A 115 -8.79 5.97 -23.21
N PRO A 116 -9.58 5.35 -24.09
CA PRO A 116 -9.11 4.22 -24.89
C PRO A 116 -7.93 4.65 -25.78
N LYS A 117 -6.82 3.89 -25.75
CA LYS A 117 -5.58 4.01 -26.54
C LYS A 117 -5.42 5.33 -27.32
N GLU A 118 -4.75 6.31 -26.71
CA GLU A 118 -4.08 7.38 -27.47
C GLU A 118 -2.74 6.87 -28.02
N ASN A 119 -2.29 7.43 -29.15
CA ASN A 119 -1.02 7.07 -29.78
C ASN A 119 0.15 7.21 -28.79
N GLU A 120 0.61 6.08 -28.28
CA GLU A 120 1.72 6.03 -27.33
C GLU A 120 3.00 6.61 -27.93
N GLY A 121 3.60 7.55 -27.20
CA GLY A 121 4.89 8.13 -27.55
C GLY A 121 5.99 7.06 -27.60
N ARG A 122 7.10 7.36 -28.30
CA ARG A 122 8.22 6.41 -28.45
C ARG A 122 8.76 5.90 -27.11
N MET A 123 8.75 6.74 -26.07
CA MET A 123 9.17 6.36 -24.72
C MET A 123 8.22 5.34 -24.08
N ALA A 124 6.90 5.50 -24.24
CA ALA A 124 5.91 4.57 -23.71
C ALA A 124 6.08 3.18 -24.31
N LYS A 125 6.25 3.09 -25.64
CA LYS A 125 6.53 1.81 -26.33
C LYS A 125 7.82 1.13 -25.88
N ILE A 126 8.87 1.91 -25.58
CA ILE A 126 10.13 1.37 -25.05
C ILE A 126 9.91 0.81 -23.63
N ALA A 127 9.16 1.55 -22.80
CA ALA A 127 8.82 1.11 -21.45
C ALA A 127 7.99 -0.19 -21.49
N GLU A 128 6.91 -0.23 -22.28
CA GLU A 128 6.05 -1.40 -22.48
C GLU A 128 6.86 -2.64 -22.88
N TYR A 129 7.71 -2.52 -23.91
CA TYR A 129 8.58 -3.62 -24.34
C TYR A 129 9.57 -4.08 -23.26
N THR A 130 10.05 -3.16 -22.43
CA THR A 130 10.96 -3.47 -21.32
C THR A 130 10.22 -4.20 -20.20
N PHE A 131 9.00 -3.73 -19.86
CA PHE A 131 8.14 -4.37 -18.87
C PHE A 131 7.71 -5.77 -19.31
N ASP A 132 7.35 -5.97 -20.57
CA ASP A 132 7.01 -7.28 -21.12
C ASP A 132 8.17 -8.27 -21.03
N LYS A 133 9.39 -7.83 -21.35
CA LYS A 133 10.59 -8.66 -21.18
C LYS A 133 10.84 -9.01 -19.72
N LEU A 134 10.67 -8.04 -18.82
CA LEU A 134 10.84 -8.25 -17.39
C LEU A 134 9.79 -9.25 -16.87
N ALA A 135 8.53 -9.11 -17.28
CA ALA A 135 7.43 -10.00 -16.93
C ALA A 135 7.68 -11.42 -17.45
N TYR A 136 8.17 -11.57 -18.68
CA TYR A 136 8.53 -12.88 -19.23
C TYR A 136 9.64 -13.55 -18.40
N TYR A 137 10.72 -12.83 -18.10
CA TYR A 137 11.81 -13.37 -17.29
C TYR A 137 11.37 -13.69 -15.85
N TYR A 138 10.56 -12.82 -15.25
CA TYR A 138 9.95 -13.04 -13.95
C TYR A 138 9.09 -14.32 -13.96
N SER A 139 8.27 -14.53 -15.00
CA SER A 139 7.44 -15.74 -15.12
C SER A 139 8.27 -17.02 -15.20
N TYR A 140 9.42 -16.98 -15.88
CA TYR A 140 10.35 -18.10 -15.97
C TYR A 140 10.96 -18.44 -14.60
N LEU A 141 11.45 -17.43 -13.87
CA LEU A 141 11.99 -17.60 -12.52
C LEU A 141 10.91 -18.06 -11.52
N LEU A 142 9.70 -17.53 -11.65
CA LEU A 142 8.55 -17.94 -10.83
C LEU A 142 8.23 -19.42 -11.06
N ASN A 143 8.22 -19.88 -12.31
CA ASN A 143 7.99 -21.29 -12.63
C ASN A 143 9.09 -22.19 -12.02
N PHE A 144 10.35 -21.77 -12.10
CA PHE A 144 11.46 -22.47 -11.45
C PHE A 144 11.27 -22.55 -9.91
N SER A 145 10.88 -21.44 -9.27
CA SER A 145 10.60 -21.39 -7.83
C SER A 145 9.42 -22.28 -7.43
N LEU A 146 8.34 -22.26 -8.22
CA LEU A 146 7.14 -23.06 -7.96
C LEU A 146 7.35 -24.56 -8.21
N THR A 147 8.25 -24.94 -9.12
CA THR A 147 8.63 -26.36 -9.35
C THR A 147 9.58 -26.86 -8.25
N HIS A 148 10.45 -26.00 -7.73
CA HIS A 148 11.39 -26.31 -6.66
C HIS A 148 10.91 -25.79 -5.29
N ARG A 149 9.67 -26.10 -4.90
CA ARG A 149 9.03 -25.59 -3.67
C ARG A 149 9.87 -25.76 -2.41
N TRP A 150 10.66 -26.83 -2.34
CA TRP A 150 11.54 -27.10 -1.21
C TRP A 150 12.60 -26.00 -1.02
N LEU A 151 13.15 -25.44 -2.11
CA LEU A 151 14.09 -24.32 -2.04
C LEU A 151 13.41 -23.09 -1.44
N THR A 152 12.18 -22.79 -1.89
CA THR A 152 11.39 -21.65 -1.40
C THR A 152 11.07 -21.81 0.08
N VAL A 153 10.71 -23.01 0.53
CA VAL A 153 10.45 -23.29 1.96
C VAL A 153 11.72 -23.19 2.79
N VAL A 154 12.84 -23.75 2.33
CA VAL A 154 14.13 -23.65 3.04
C VAL A 154 14.57 -22.19 3.13
N PHE A 155 14.43 -21.42 2.05
CA PHE A 155 14.74 -20.00 2.05
C PHE A 155 13.83 -19.21 3.01
N ALA A 156 12.52 -19.44 2.98
CA ALA A 156 11.58 -18.81 3.89
C ALA A 156 11.87 -19.15 5.35
N PHE A 157 12.21 -20.42 5.63
CA PHE A 157 12.62 -20.86 6.96
C PHE A 157 13.93 -20.19 7.41
N ALA A 158 14.92 -20.09 6.52
CA ALA A 158 16.18 -19.40 6.80
C ALA A 158 15.94 -17.92 7.12
N VAL A 159 15.09 -17.22 6.37
CA VAL A 159 14.68 -15.84 6.66
C VAL A 159 13.99 -15.76 8.02
N PHE A 160 13.02 -16.63 8.29
CA PHE A 160 12.29 -16.65 9.56
C PHE A 160 13.23 -16.86 10.76
N VAL A 161 14.17 -17.80 10.68
CA VAL A 161 15.17 -18.07 11.72
C VAL A 161 16.18 -16.92 11.87
N SER A 162 16.44 -16.16 10.81
CA SER A 162 17.33 -15.00 10.88
C SER A 162 16.72 -13.81 11.62
N LEU A 163 15.38 -13.68 11.66
CA LEU A 163 14.70 -12.52 12.25
C LEU A 163 15.00 -12.34 13.76
N PRO A 164 14.92 -13.36 14.64
CA PRO A 164 15.29 -13.20 16.04
C PRO A 164 16.74 -12.76 16.24
N PHE A 165 17.65 -13.29 15.43
CA PHE A 165 19.07 -12.92 15.50
C PHE A 165 19.26 -11.44 15.15
N LEU A 166 18.70 -10.99 14.02
CA LEU A 166 18.77 -9.60 13.58
C LEU A 166 18.09 -8.64 14.58
N TYR A 167 16.94 -9.03 15.11
CA TYR A 167 16.21 -8.24 16.11
C TYR A 167 17.03 -8.06 17.39
N SER A 168 17.66 -9.13 17.91
CA SER A 168 18.46 -9.08 19.14
C SER A 168 19.70 -8.19 19.03
N GLN A 169 20.25 -8.05 17.82
CA GLN A 169 21.45 -7.24 17.57
C GLN A 169 21.13 -5.76 17.33
N THR A 170 19.85 -5.40 17.22
CA THR A 170 19.42 -4.02 16.94
C THR A 170 19.26 -3.23 18.24
N LYS A 171 19.96 -2.09 18.34
CA LYS A 171 19.81 -1.16 19.48
C LYS A 171 18.43 -0.52 19.46
N GLN A 172 17.78 -0.44 20.62
CA GLN A 172 16.44 0.14 20.75
C GLN A 172 16.55 1.56 21.30
N GLU A 173 16.03 2.53 20.55
CA GLU A 173 15.86 3.93 20.97
C GLU A 173 14.43 4.36 20.65
N LEU A 174 13.82 5.16 21.52
CA LEU A 174 12.42 5.58 21.40
C LEU A 174 12.22 6.65 20.32
N ALA A 175 13.13 7.62 20.26
CA ALA A 175 13.18 8.68 19.26
C ALA A 175 14.63 9.13 19.11
N PRO A 176 15.07 9.51 17.90
CA PRO A 176 16.39 10.09 17.72
C PRO A 176 16.49 11.45 18.44
N LEU A 177 17.68 11.79 18.91
CA LEU A 177 17.95 13.13 19.43
C LEU A 177 17.92 14.13 18.27
N GLU A 178 17.02 15.09 18.33
CA GLU A 178 16.95 16.21 17.40
C GLU A 178 17.78 17.38 17.95
N ASP A 179 18.60 18.00 17.10
CA ASP A 179 19.27 19.25 17.44
C ASP A 179 18.21 20.37 17.47
N GLN A 180 17.77 20.74 18.66
CA GLN A 180 16.79 21.80 18.87
C GLN A 180 17.41 23.21 18.88
N ALA A 181 18.69 23.34 18.51
CA ALA A 181 19.45 24.58 18.54
C ALA A 181 19.39 25.31 19.90
N SER A 182 19.13 24.57 20.98
CA SER A 182 19.17 25.11 22.34
C SER A 182 20.64 25.26 22.76
N VAL A 183 21.11 26.50 22.78
CA VAL A 183 22.35 26.90 23.47
C VAL A 183 22.16 26.74 24.98
#